data_AF-A0A2H0WZG1-F1
#
_entry.id   AF-A0A2H0WZG1-F1
#
_cell.length_a   1.000
_cell.length_b   1.000
_cell.length_c   1.000
_cell.angle_alpha   90.00
_cell.angle_beta   90.00
_cell.angle_gamma   90.00
#
_symmetry.space_group_name_H-M   'P 1'
#
loop_
_entity.id
_entity.type
_entity.pdbx_description
1 polymer ?
#
loop_
_entity_poly.entity_id
_entity_poly.type
_entity_poly.pdbx_seq_one_letter_code
_entity_poly.pdbx_strand_id
1 'polypeptide(L)'
;TLLYGLGIGKPDDIVKCTKLGYQIFDCVLPTRDARHGRLYIYSDLSIDRIDVQKENFYTYYNPRQAKHLEEKIPVSSACDCELCTTITRAEFAMMWRAHDSRVLRLATIHNLRFYAILMEKLKQ
;
A
#
# COMPACT_ATOMS: atom_id res chain seq x y z
N THR A 1 5.39 8.39 -27.97
CA THR A 1 5.61 9.52 -27.04
C THR A 1 5.54 9.03 -25.62
N LEU A 2 6.47 9.45 -24.76
CA LEU A 2 6.41 9.14 -23.33
C LEU A 2 5.39 10.05 -22.66
N LEU A 3 4.37 9.48 -22.03
CA LEU A 3 3.32 10.23 -21.34
C LEU A 3 3.54 10.15 -19.82
N TYR A 4 3.55 11.32 -19.17
CA TYR A 4 3.80 11.50 -17.74
C TYR A 4 2.56 12.06 -17.03
N GLY A 5 2.00 11.28 -16.11
CA GLY A 5 0.89 11.68 -15.23
C GLY A 5 1.39 12.41 -14.00
N LEU A 6 1.56 13.73 -14.09
CA LEU A 6 1.92 14.59 -12.97
C LEU A 6 0.77 14.71 -11.97
N GLY A 7 1.02 14.39 -10.70
CA GLY A 7 0.06 14.48 -9.60
C GLY A 7 -1.01 13.37 -9.58
N ILE A 8 -0.92 12.39 -10.48
CA ILE A 8 -1.86 11.26 -10.53
C ILE A 8 -1.38 10.18 -9.57
N GLY A 9 -2.04 10.13 -8.40
CA GLY A 9 -1.62 9.24 -7.32
C GLY A 9 -2.59 8.14 -6.96
N LYS A 10 -3.90 8.27 -7.18
CA LYS A 10 -4.82 7.23 -6.69
C LYS A 10 -4.58 5.93 -7.49
N PRO A 11 -4.53 4.75 -6.83
CA PRO A 11 -4.28 3.49 -7.54
C PRO A 11 -5.24 3.26 -8.72
N ASP A 12 -6.53 3.55 -8.55
CA ASP A 12 -7.54 3.44 -9.62
C ASP A 12 -7.26 4.37 -10.80
N ASP A 13 -6.79 5.59 -10.53
CA ASP A 13 -6.50 6.58 -11.57
C ASP A 13 -5.23 6.21 -12.33
N ILE A 14 -4.21 5.68 -11.64
CA ILE A 14 -3.00 5.14 -12.26
C ILE A 14 -3.37 4.02 -13.25
N VAL A 15 -4.18 3.04 -12.82
CA VAL A 15 -4.63 1.93 -13.69
C VAL A 15 -5.36 2.46 -14.94
N LYS A 16 -6.27 3.43 -14.77
CA LYS A 16 -7.01 4.04 -15.88
C LYS A 16 -6.08 4.80 -16.83
N CYS A 17 -5.17 5.61 -16.31
CA CYS A 17 -4.24 6.40 -17.13
C CYS A 17 -3.25 5.49 -17.87
N THR A 18 -2.81 4.38 -17.29
CA THR A 18 -1.98 3.40 -18.01
C THR A 18 -2.70 2.83 -19.23
N LYS A 19 -4.01 2.55 -19.14
CA LYS A 19 -4.82 2.14 -20.31
C LYS A 19 -4.89 3.21 -21.42
N LEU A 20 -4.69 4.48 -21.05
CA LEU A 20 -4.63 5.62 -21.97
C LEU A 20 -3.20 5.88 -22.50
N GLY A 21 -2.22 5.06 -22.14
CA GLY A 21 -0.83 5.15 -22.62
C GLY A 21 0.14 5.92 -21.71
N TYR A 22 -0.30 6.35 -20.52
CA TYR A 22 0.59 6.96 -19.52
C TYR A 22 1.51 5.91 -18.88
N GLN A 23 2.80 6.25 -18.74
CA GLN A 23 3.84 5.29 -18.36
C GLN A 23 4.58 5.68 -17.08
N ILE A 24 4.64 6.99 -16.77
CA ILE A 24 5.32 7.52 -15.59
C ILE A 24 4.30 8.31 -14.77
N PHE A 25 4.41 8.22 -13.45
CA PHE A 25 3.53 8.90 -12.51
C PHE A 25 4.36 9.44 -11.35
N ASP A 26 3.93 10.58 -10.80
CA ASP A 26 4.39 11.05 -9.49
C ASP A 26 3.20 11.37 -8.59
N CYS A 27 3.39 11.15 -7.29
CA CYS A 27 2.43 11.58 -6.29
C CYS A 27 3.03 11.55 -4.89
N VAL A 28 2.45 12.36 -4.00
CA VAL A 28 2.80 12.35 -2.58
C VAL A 28 1.96 11.36 -1.76
N LEU A 29 0.90 10.79 -2.35
CA LEU A 29 -0.11 9.99 -1.63
C LEU A 29 0.48 8.84 -0.81
N PRO A 30 1.37 7.97 -1.34
CA PRO A 30 1.86 6.82 -0.60
C PRO A 30 2.49 7.23 0.73
N THR A 31 3.34 8.26 0.71
CA THR A 31 4.08 8.69 1.89
C THR A 31 3.23 9.57 2.81
N ARG A 32 2.40 10.46 2.24
CA ARG A 32 1.48 11.31 3.02
C ARG A 32 0.53 10.43 3.81
N ASP A 33 -0.12 9.48 3.16
CA ASP A 33 -1.17 8.67 3.79
C ASP A 33 -0.59 7.68 4.80
N ALA A 34 0.62 7.14 4.53
CA ALA A 34 1.37 6.33 5.49
C ALA A 34 1.57 7.07 6.82
N ARG A 35 2.05 8.32 6.77
CA ARG A 35 2.28 9.15 7.97
C ARG A 35 1.00 9.49 8.72
N HIS A 36 -0.16 9.45 8.06
CA HIS A 36 -1.46 9.67 8.69
C HIS A 36 -2.13 8.36 9.15
N GLY A 37 -1.48 7.21 8.98
CA GLY A 37 -2.00 5.91 9.43
C GLY A 37 -3.01 5.29 8.48
N ARG A 38 -2.90 5.59 7.19
CA ARG A 38 -3.65 4.92 6.12
C ARG A 38 -2.69 4.11 5.26
N LEU A 39 -2.73 2.79 5.43
CA LEU A 39 -1.89 1.86 4.67
C LEU A 39 -2.72 1.19 3.58
N TYR A 40 -2.19 1.14 2.36
CA TYR A 40 -2.84 0.46 1.23
C TYR A 40 -2.60 -1.05 1.34
N ILE A 41 -3.64 -1.87 1.21
CA ILE A 41 -3.52 -3.32 1.19
C ILE A 41 -4.25 -3.87 -0.02
N TYR A 42 -3.64 -4.79 -0.76
CA TYR A 42 -4.33 -5.50 -1.82
C TYR A 42 -5.43 -6.40 -1.23
N SER A 43 -6.51 -6.55 -1.99
CA SER A 43 -7.63 -7.42 -1.62
C SER A 43 -7.31 -8.91 -1.83
N ASP A 44 -6.42 -9.22 -2.78
CA ASP A 44 -5.90 -10.58 -2.98
C ASP A 44 -4.91 -10.99 -1.87
N LEU A 45 -4.74 -12.31 -1.68
CA LEU A 45 -3.98 -12.88 -0.56
C LEU A 45 -2.50 -13.18 -0.87
N SER A 46 -2.06 -13.01 -2.11
CA SER A 46 -0.65 -13.16 -2.50
C SER A 46 -0.30 -12.25 -3.67
N ILE A 47 0.99 -11.89 -3.79
CA ILE A 47 1.49 -11.00 -4.86
C ILE A 47 1.18 -11.59 -6.25
N ASP A 48 1.31 -12.91 -6.43
CA ASP A 48 1.09 -13.57 -7.71
C ASP A 48 -0.37 -13.45 -8.20
N ARG A 49 -1.32 -13.41 -7.27
CA ARG A 49 -2.76 -13.38 -7.56
C ARG A 49 -3.34 -11.99 -7.76
N ILE A 50 -2.56 -10.93 -7.47
CA ILE A 50 -3.01 -9.55 -7.59
C ILE A 50 -3.46 -9.30 -9.03
N ASP A 51 -4.73 -8.94 -9.16
CA ASP A 51 -5.33 -8.46 -10.39
C ASP A 51 -5.79 -7.01 -10.20
N VAL A 52 -5.00 -6.08 -10.75
CA VAL A 52 -5.23 -4.63 -10.66
C VAL A 52 -6.36 -4.15 -11.58
N GLN A 53 -6.93 -5.04 -12.39
CA GLN A 53 -8.08 -4.73 -13.25
C GLN A 53 -9.42 -4.98 -12.56
N LYS A 54 -9.44 -5.75 -11.46
CA LYS A 54 -10.64 -5.98 -10.65
C LYS A 54 -11.11 -4.70 -9.99
N GLU A 55 -12.42 -4.56 -9.87
CA GLU A 55 -12.99 -3.55 -8.98
C GLU A 55 -12.55 -3.81 -7.53
N ASN A 56 -12.27 -2.74 -6.79
CA ASN A 56 -11.86 -2.83 -5.38
C ASN A 56 -10.65 -3.75 -5.14
N PHE A 57 -9.66 -3.77 -6.05
CA PHE A 57 -8.43 -4.57 -5.93
C PHE A 57 -7.56 -4.22 -4.71
N TYR A 58 -7.90 -3.14 -3.99
CA TYR A 58 -7.25 -2.74 -2.76
C TYR A 58 -8.25 -2.15 -1.75
N THR A 59 -7.83 -2.11 -0.49
CA THR A 59 -8.53 -1.43 0.61
C THR A 59 -7.50 -0.77 1.54
N TYR A 60 -7.94 -0.30 2.69
CA TYR A 60 -7.11 0.39 3.67
C TYR A 60 -7.03 -0.37 4.99
N TYR A 61 -5.80 -0.48 5.50
CA TYR A 61 -5.53 -0.81 6.88
C TYR A 61 -5.28 0.48 7.69
N ASN A 62 -5.87 0.57 8.88
CA ASN A 62 -5.67 1.69 9.79
C ASN A 62 -5.28 1.17 11.19
N PRO A 63 -4.02 1.34 11.63
CA PRO A 63 -3.53 0.78 12.90
C PRO A 63 -4.25 1.34 14.13
N ARG A 64 -4.98 2.45 14.02
CA ARG A 64 -5.72 3.07 15.14
C ARG A 64 -7.00 2.33 15.50
N GLN A 65 -7.52 1.45 14.64
CA GLN A 65 -8.73 0.69 14.97
C GLN A 65 -8.42 -0.35 16.05
N ALA A 66 -9.29 -0.45 17.06
CA ALA A 66 -9.08 -1.33 18.22
C ALA A 66 -9.03 -2.82 17.83
N LYS A 67 -9.83 -3.23 16.83
CA LYS A 67 -9.90 -4.61 16.33
C LYS A 67 -8.56 -5.22 15.94
N HIS A 68 -7.58 -4.38 15.54
CA HIS A 68 -6.28 -4.86 15.08
C HIS A 68 -5.32 -5.24 16.21
N LEU A 69 -5.62 -4.93 17.48
CA LEU A 69 -4.74 -5.21 18.61
C LEU A 69 -4.55 -6.70 18.90
N GLU A 70 -5.43 -7.56 18.36
CA GLU A 70 -5.40 -9.01 18.57
C GLU A 70 -5.05 -9.78 17.29
N GLU A 71 -4.87 -9.09 16.16
CA GLU A 71 -4.62 -9.69 14.85
C GLU A 71 -3.14 -10.12 14.69
N LYS A 72 -2.87 -11.41 14.89
CA LYS A 72 -1.54 -12.04 14.69
C LYS A 72 -1.26 -12.44 13.23
N ILE A 73 -1.62 -11.56 12.31
CA ILE A 73 -1.42 -11.72 10.86
C ILE A 73 -0.61 -10.53 10.33
N PRO A 74 0.07 -10.64 9.17
CA PRO A 74 0.75 -9.50 8.57
C PRO A 74 -0.24 -8.39 8.19
N VAL A 75 0.27 -7.16 8.01
CA VAL A 75 -0.56 -6.02 7.56
C VAL A 75 -1.22 -6.32 6.21
N SER A 76 -0.47 -6.91 5.28
CA SER A 76 -1.00 -7.46 4.03
C SER A 76 -0.30 -8.78 3.70
N SER A 77 -1.08 -9.81 3.37
CA SER A 77 -0.53 -11.10 2.90
C SER A 77 0.01 -11.03 1.46
N ALA A 78 -0.41 -10.02 0.70
CA ALA A 78 0.05 -9.74 -0.66
C ALA A 78 1.11 -8.62 -0.67
N CYS A 79 2.05 -8.68 0.28
CA CYS A 79 3.15 -7.73 0.40
C CYS A 79 4.36 -8.41 1.04
N ASP A 80 5.54 -8.13 0.51
CA ASP A 80 6.84 -8.68 0.91
C ASP A 80 7.74 -7.61 1.59
N CYS A 81 7.19 -6.45 1.93
CA CYS A 81 7.93 -5.37 2.57
C CYS A 81 8.36 -5.70 4.01
N GLU A 82 9.35 -4.95 4.52
CA GLU A 82 9.86 -5.08 5.91
C GLU A 82 8.74 -5.14 6.95
N LEU A 83 7.70 -4.29 6.85
CA LEU A 83 6.58 -4.31 7.78
C LEU A 83 5.80 -5.64 7.76
N CYS A 84 5.50 -6.16 6.56
CA CYS A 84 4.65 -7.33 6.40
C CYS A 84 5.41 -8.64 6.66
N THR A 85 6.74 -8.66 6.55
CA THR A 85 7.55 -9.86 6.76
C THR A 85 8.10 -9.98 8.18
N THR A 86 8.11 -8.91 8.97
CA THR A 86 8.77 -8.90 10.29
C THR A 86 7.83 -8.81 11.48
N ILE A 87 6.69 -8.12 11.36
CA ILE A 87 5.77 -7.89 12.49
C ILE A 87 4.30 -8.07 12.11
N THR A 88 3.50 -8.39 13.10
CA THR A 88 2.05 -8.58 12.99
C THR A 88 1.29 -7.25 13.03
N ARG A 89 0.01 -7.28 12.62
CA ARG A 89 -0.92 -6.15 12.76
C ARG A 89 -1.09 -5.72 14.20
N ALA A 90 -1.16 -6.66 15.14
CA ALA A 90 -1.23 -6.39 16.57
C ALA A 90 -0.01 -5.59 17.05
N GLU A 91 1.19 -6.07 16.75
CA GLU A 91 2.44 -5.40 17.14
C GLU A 91 2.55 -4.00 16.53
N PHE A 92 2.28 -3.88 15.23
CA PHE A 92 2.30 -2.59 14.56
C PHE A 92 1.26 -1.61 15.14
N ALA A 93 0.05 -2.09 15.44
CA ALA A 93 -1.02 -1.29 16.04
C ALA A 93 -0.67 -0.84 17.47
N MET A 94 0.01 -1.67 18.26
CA MET A 94 0.52 -1.30 19.58
C MET A 94 1.63 -0.26 19.47
N MET A 95 2.62 -0.47 18.59
CA MET A 95 3.69 0.50 18.33
C MET A 95 3.13 1.86 17.89
N TRP A 96 2.07 1.86 17.07
CA TRP A 96 1.44 3.09 16.59
C TRP A 96 0.83 3.90 17.74
N ARG A 97 0.16 3.22 18.69
CA ARG A 97 -0.42 3.85 19.89
C ARG A 97 0.64 4.31 20.87
N ALA A 98 1.76 3.60 20.95
CA ALA A 98 2.91 3.97 21.76
C ALA A 98 3.71 5.14 21.17
N HIS A 99 3.32 5.68 20.00
CA HIS A 99 4.03 6.74 19.30
C HIS A 99 5.50 6.39 18.96
N ASP A 100 5.78 5.11 18.71
CA ASP A 100 7.10 4.65 18.30
C ASP A 100 7.45 5.23 16.92
N SER A 101 8.54 5.98 16.82
CA SER A 101 8.99 6.61 15.56
C SER A 101 9.16 5.64 14.39
N ARG A 102 9.46 4.36 14.66
CA ARG A 102 9.64 3.31 13.63
C ARG A 102 8.37 3.08 12.83
N VAL A 103 7.19 3.35 13.38
CA VAL A 103 5.92 3.11 12.68
C VAL A 103 5.75 3.97 11.43
N LEU A 104 6.26 5.21 11.45
CA LEU A 104 6.18 6.11 10.31
C LEU A 104 7.06 5.62 9.16
N ARG A 105 8.26 5.12 9.49
CA ARG A 105 9.19 4.51 8.52
C ARG A 105 8.57 3.25 7.92
N LEU A 106 8.11 2.32 8.76
CA LEU A 106 7.52 1.04 8.31
C LEU A 106 6.25 1.26 7.47
N ALA A 107 5.37 2.18 7.88
CA ALA A 107 4.19 2.54 7.09
C ALA A 107 4.55 3.12 5.72
N THR A 108 5.59 3.95 5.66
CA THR A 108 6.04 4.55 4.41
C THR A 108 6.64 3.49 3.48
N ILE A 109 7.48 2.59 4.02
CA ILE A 109 8.03 1.45 3.27
C ILE A 109 6.89 0.59 2.70
N HIS A 110 5.89 0.27 3.52
CA HIS A 110 4.73 -0.52 3.10
C HIS A 110 3.96 0.13 1.95
N ASN A 111 3.60 1.40 2.08
CA ASN A 111 2.85 2.10 1.03
C ASN A 111 3.67 2.28 -0.25
N LEU A 112 4.98 2.53 -0.16
CA LEU A 112 5.85 2.57 -1.34
C LEU A 112 5.93 1.21 -2.02
N ARG A 113 6.02 0.11 -1.24
CA ARG A 113 6.05 -1.24 -1.80
C ARG A 113 4.73 -1.59 -2.48
N PHE A 114 3.59 -1.20 -1.91
CA PHE A 114 2.28 -1.33 -2.58
C PHE A 114 2.31 -0.66 -3.97
N TYR A 115 2.78 0.59 -4.08
CA TYR A 115 2.85 1.27 -5.38
C TYR A 115 3.87 0.63 -6.33
N ALA A 116 4.99 0.10 -5.82
CA ALA A 116 5.95 -0.62 -6.64
C ALA A 116 5.32 -1.88 -7.27
N ILE A 117 4.60 -2.69 -6.47
CA ILE A 117 3.88 -3.88 -6.96
C ILE A 117 2.81 -3.47 -7.97
N LEU A 118 2.08 -2.37 -7.73
CA LEU A 118 1.08 -1.85 -8.67
C LEU A 118 1.70 -1.57 -10.04
N MET A 119 2.84 -0.89 -10.05
CA MET A 119 3.56 -0.58 -11.28
C MET A 119 4.17 -1.82 -11.95
N GLU A 120 4.63 -2.81 -11.18
CA GLU A 120 5.07 -4.10 -11.70
C GLU A 120 3.93 -4.83 -12.42
N LYS A 121 2.74 -4.88 -11.82
CA LYS A 121 1.55 -5.52 -12.38
C LYS A 121 0.98 -4.81 -13.60
N LEU A 122 1.19 -3.49 -13.72
CA LEU A 122 0.75 -2.71 -14.88
C LEU A 122 1.70 -2.79 -16.08
N LYS A 123 2.93 -3.28 -15.88
CA LYS A 123 3.92 -3.46 -16.96
C LYS A 123 3.83 -4.83 -17.65
N GLN A 124 3.15 -5.80 -17.03
CA GLN A 124 2.90 -7.14 -17.56
C GLN A 124 1.72 -7.11 -18.53
#